data_AF-H2ZGE9-F1
#
_entry.id   AF-H2ZGE9-F1
#
_cell.length_a   1.000
_cell.length_b   1.000
_cell.length_c   1.000
_cell.angle_alpha   90.00
_cell.angle_beta   90.00
_cell.angle_gamma   90.00
#
_symmetry.space_group_name_H-M   'P 1'
#
loop_
_entity.id
_entity.type
_entity.pdbx_description
1 polymer ?
#
loop_
_entity_poly.entity_id
_entity_poly.type
_entity_poly.pdbx_seq_one_letter_code
_entity_poly.pdbx_strand_id
1 'polypeptide(L)'
;MSLYNFKKITVVPSSKDFIDITLSKTQRKTPTVVHKSYHISRIRSFYVRKVKFTQQNYHDRLATILTEFPKLEDVHPFYADLMNVLYDKDHYKLALGQLNTAKHLIDNVGRDYVRLMKYGDSLYRCKMLKRAALGRMCTIMKRQKQTLEYLEEVRQHMSRLPSIDPNTRTILISGFPNVGKSSFINKITRAEVEVQPYAFTTKSLFVGHMDYRYLRWQVIDTPGILDQPLENRNTIEMLSVTALAHLRSAVVYVMDISEQCGESLESQLSLFNNIRPLFNNKPLFVMANKIDVLSKDDLSDEHKKLFEDLEKEGISIFWTSTVTGEGIMELRQAACDKLLLHRVEAKMKGKKVTGVMNRLRVANPVLRDEKFFFLVIVEWWDLKNPDETHDTLPEIWKGHNVSDYIDPEIFKRLDALEQEEE
;
A
#
# COMPACT_ATOMS: atom_id res chain seq x y z
N MET A 1 4.55 2.22 11.87
CA MET A 1 3.40 1.36 11.50
C MET A 1 3.94 0.24 10.65
N SER A 2 3.71 -1.01 11.01
CA SER A 2 4.18 -2.16 10.24
C SER A 2 3.42 -2.18 8.91
N LEU A 3 4.06 -1.66 7.86
CA LEU A 3 3.66 -1.99 6.49
C LEU A 3 3.87 -3.51 6.36
N TYR A 4 2.77 -4.25 6.28
CA TYR A 4 2.82 -5.70 6.11
C TYR A 4 3.42 -5.99 4.74
N ASN A 5 4.65 -6.50 4.72
CA ASN A 5 5.36 -6.82 3.48
C ASN A 5 5.50 -8.34 3.37
N PHE A 6 4.50 -8.96 2.74
CA PHE A 6 4.45 -10.40 2.52
C PHE A 6 5.46 -10.90 1.47
N LYS A 7 6.19 -10.01 0.79
CA LYS A 7 7.24 -10.38 -0.18
C LYS A 7 8.54 -10.85 0.48
N LYS A 8 8.70 -10.63 1.80
CA LYS A 8 9.91 -11.00 2.54
C LYS A 8 9.97 -12.47 2.96
N ILE A 9 8.90 -13.24 2.76
CA ILE A 9 8.84 -14.65 3.18
C ILE A 9 9.74 -15.49 2.26
N THR A 10 10.65 -16.25 2.86
CA THR A 10 11.56 -17.14 2.13
C THR A 10 10.82 -18.28 1.46
N VAL A 11 11.36 -18.72 0.32
CA VAL A 11 10.78 -19.84 -0.45
C VAL A 11 10.73 -21.11 0.41
N VAL A 12 9.57 -21.75 0.44
CA VAL A 12 9.33 -23.02 1.13
C VAL A 12 9.59 -24.15 0.14
N PRO A 13 10.70 -24.91 0.28
CA PRO A 13 11.01 -25.97 -0.66
C PRO A 13 10.10 -27.19 -0.45
N SER A 14 9.97 -28.01 -1.49
CA SER A 14 9.28 -29.30 -1.40
C SER A 14 9.94 -30.21 -0.35
N SER A 15 9.19 -31.20 0.20
CA SER A 15 9.77 -32.11 1.20
C SER A 15 11.02 -32.85 0.70
N LYS A 16 11.08 -33.18 -0.59
CA LYS A 16 12.24 -33.84 -1.22
C LYS A 16 13.43 -32.90 -1.30
N ASP A 17 13.22 -31.70 -1.84
CA ASP A 17 14.29 -30.71 -1.97
C ASP A 17 14.81 -30.27 -0.60
N PHE A 18 13.92 -30.14 0.38
CA PHE A 18 14.30 -29.81 1.77
C PHE A 18 15.30 -30.84 2.32
N ILE A 19 15.00 -32.13 2.13
CA ILE A 19 15.87 -33.24 2.56
C ILE A 19 17.20 -33.20 1.80
N ASP A 20 17.15 -33.07 0.48
CA ASP A 20 18.34 -33.09 -0.38
C ASP A 20 19.27 -31.92 -0.08
N ILE A 21 18.73 -30.70 0.10
CA ILE A 21 19.48 -29.50 0.51
C ILE A 21 20.15 -29.74 1.86
N THR A 22 19.44 -30.31 2.83
CA THR A 22 19.95 -30.48 4.21
C THR A 22 21.02 -31.57 4.29
N LEU A 23 20.83 -32.69 3.60
CA LEU A 23 21.82 -33.77 3.54
C LEU A 23 23.06 -33.34 2.74
N SER A 24 22.87 -32.63 1.63
CA SER A 24 23.97 -32.05 0.84
C SER A 24 24.79 -31.05 1.66
N LYS A 25 24.14 -30.15 2.42
CA LYS A 25 24.83 -29.24 3.35
C LYS A 25 25.61 -30.01 4.41
N THR A 26 25.02 -31.07 4.98
CA THR A 26 25.68 -31.91 5.98
C THR A 26 26.93 -32.56 5.41
N GLN A 27 26.87 -33.10 4.19
CA GLN A 27 28.02 -33.73 3.55
C GLN A 27 29.14 -32.74 3.21
N ARG A 28 28.80 -31.56 2.68
CA ARG A 28 29.78 -30.55 2.26
C ARG A 28 30.43 -29.78 3.41
N LYS A 29 29.68 -29.48 4.47
CA LYS A 29 30.14 -28.61 5.57
C LYS A 29 30.70 -29.37 6.78
N THR A 30 30.66 -30.71 6.79
CA THR A 30 31.22 -31.52 7.89
C THR A 30 32.27 -32.49 7.35
N PRO A 31 33.32 -32.83 8.12
CA PRO A 31 34.37 -33.75 7.67
C PRO A 31 33.77 -35.10 7.26
N THR A 32 34.29 -35.73 6.21
CA THR A 32 33.72 -36.94 5.58
C THR A 32 34.51 -38.22 5.87
N VAL A 33 35.82 -38.10 6.06
CA VAL A 33 36.72 -39.25 6.25
C VAL A 33 36.86 -39.60 7.73
N VAL A 34 36.72 -40.89 8.05
CA VAL A 34 36.97 -41.47 9.37
C VAL A 34 37.53 -42.88 9.22
N HIS A 35 38.59 -43.22 9.96
CA HIS A 35 39.23 -44.54 9.91
C HIS A 35 38.89 -45.36 11.14
N LYS A 36 38.91 -46.70 11.00
CA LYS A 36 38.62 -47.66 12.08
C LYS A 36 39.67 -47.62 13.19
N SER A 37 40.90 -47.21 12.88
CA SER A 37 42.03 -47.11 13.82
C SER A 37 41.96 -45.91 14.77
N TYR A 38 41.04 -44.96 14.56
CA TYR A 38 40.94 -43.78 15.41
C TYR A 38 40.39 -44.12 16.80
N HIS A 39 40.83 -43.39 17.82
CA HIS A 39 40.27 -43.48 19.17
C HIS A 39 38.74 -43.32 19.16
N ILE A 40 38.03 -44.14 19.94
CA ILE A 40 36.56 -44.18 19.96
C ILE A 40 35.94 -42.80 20.28
N SER A 41 36.59 -41.99 21.12
CA SER A 41 36.17 -40.61 21.40
C SER A 41 36.09 -39.76 20.14
N ARG A 42 37.10 -39.84 19.25
CA ARG A 42 37.12 -39.12 17.97
C ARG A 42 36.03 -39.62 17.03
N ILE A 43 35.79 -40.94 16.98
CA ILE A 43 34.74 -41.55 16.15
C ILE A 43 33.33 -41.10 16.63
N ARG A 44 33.09 -41.12 17.95
CA ARG A 44 31.84 -40.63 18.54
C ARG A 44 31.61 -39.16 18.21
N SER A 45 32.61 -38.31 18.47
CA SER A 45 32.54 -36.87 18.17
C SER A 45 32.30 -36.58 16.69
N PHE A 46 32.88 -37.37 15.78
CA PHE A 46 32.66 -37.25 14.35
C PHE A 46 31.18 -37.47 13.96
N TYR A 47 30.56 -38.55 14.44
CA TYR A 47 29.16 -38.85 14.10
C TYR A 47 28.15 -37.97 14.86
N VAL A 48 28.46 -37.62 16.12
CA VAL A 48 27.67 -36.63 16.89
C VAL A 48 27.63 -35.29 16.17
N ARG A 49 28.77 -34.82 15.63
CA ARG A 49 28.82 -33.58 14.85
C ARG A 49 27.92 -33.65 13.63
N LYS A 50 27.87 -34.78 12.91
CA LYS A 50 26.97 -34.93 11.75
C LYS A 50 25.50 -34.87 12.16
N VAL A 51 25.08 -35.61 13.20
CA VAL A 51 23.68 -35.60 13.67
C VAL A 51 23.27 -34.22 14.17
N LYS A 52 24.09 -33.58 15.03
CA LYS A 52 23.80 -32.24 15.52
C LYS A 52 23.75 -31.21 14.40
N PHE A 53 24.67 -31.29 13.44
CA PHE A 53 24.69 -30.37 12.31
C PHE A 53 23.41 -30.50 11.47
N THR A 54 22.96 -31.72 11.16
CA THR A 54 21.70 -31.92 10.44
C THR A 54 20.50 -31.44 11.26
N GLN A 55 20.44 -31.76 12.56
CA GLN A 55 19.40 -31.28 13.46
C GLN A 55 19.29 -29.74 13.43
N GLN A 56 20.41 -29.04 13.58
CA GLN A 56 20.45 -27.58 13.59
C GLN A 56 19.96 -27.00 12.26
N ASN A 57 20.38 -27.55 11.12
CA ASN A 57 19.92 -27.06 9.81
C ASN A 57 18.42 -27.24 9.60
N TYR A 58 17.83 -28.37 10.05
CA TYR A 58 16.38 -28.56 10.02
C TYR A 58 15.68 -27.56 10.95
N HIS A 59 16.18 -27.41 12.18
CA HIS A 59 15.64 -26.49 13.17
C HIS A 59 15.62 -25.06 12.64
N ASP A 60 16.76 -24.54 12.16
CA ASP A 60 16.90 -23.16 11.69
C ASP A 60 15.95 -22.87 10.54
N ARG A 61 15.86 -23.80 9.57
CA ARG A 61 15.02 -23.61 8.38
C ARG A 61 13.54 -23.67 8.72
N LEU A 62 13.12 -24.61 9.56
CA LEU A 62 11.72 -24.69 10.03
C LEU A 62 11.36 -23.48 10.91
N ALA A 63 12.28 -23.04 11.78
CA ALA A 63 12.08 -21.85 12.60
C ALA A 63 11.90 -20.60 11.74
N THR A 64 12.74 -20.44 10.71
CA THR A 64 12.64 -19.32 9.76
C THR A 64 11.26 -19.26 9.11
N ILE A 65 10.76 -20.40 8.61
CA ILE A 65 9.40 -20.50 8.04
C ILE A 65 8.35 -20.09 9.09
N LEU A 66 8.40 -20.67 10.29
CA LEU A 66 7.42 -20.36 11.36
C LEU A 66 7.43 -18.90 11.82
N THR A 67 8.58 -18.21 11.71
CA THR A 67 8.69 -16.79 12.11
C THR A 67 8.32 -15.81 11.01
N GLU A 68 8.54 -16.16 9.74
CA GLU A 68 8.30 -15.27 8.61
C GLU A 68 6.83 -15.27 8.20
N PHE A 69 6.13 -16.39 8.36
CA PHE A 69 4.68 -16.43 8.13
C PHE A 69 3.93 -15.61 9.19
N PRO A 70 2.98 -14.75 8.77
CA PRO A 70 2.24 -13.92 9.71
C PRO A 70 1.35 -14.77 10.60
N LYS A 71 1.36 -14.45 11.89
CA LYS A 71 0.39 -14.98 12.86
C LYS A 71 -0.91 -14.20 12.72
N LEU A 72 -1.98 -14.91 12.37
CA LEU A 72 -3.30 -14.31 12.12
C LEU A 72 -3.88 -13.56 13.32
N GLU A 73 -3.44 -13.87 14.53
CA GLU A 73 -3.88 -13.22 15.78
C GLU A 73 -3.15 -11.90 16.06
N ASP A 74 -1.93 -11.74 15.55
CA ASP A 74 -1.09 -10.57 15.81
C ASP A 74 -1.19 -9.52 14.68
N VAL A 75 -1.77 -9.88 13.54
CA VAL A 75 -1.98 -8.98 12.41
C VAL A 75 -3.25 -8.15 12.56
N HIS A 76 -3.30 -7.02 11.85
CA HIS A 76 -4.48 -6.16 11.84
C HIS A 76 -5.75 -6.94 11.42
N PRO A 77 -6.93 -6.70 12.03
CA PRO A 77 -8.17 -7.42 11.73
C PRO A 77 -8.50 -7.52 10.23
N PHE A 78 -8.33 -6.42 9.48
CA PHE A 78 -8.43 -6.43 8.01
C PHE A 78 -7.63 -7.58 7.35
N TYR A 79 -6.35 -7.73 7.71
CA TYR A 79 -5.50 -8.78 7.12
C TYR A 79 -5.81 -10.16 7.69
N ALA A 80 -6.22 -10.25 8.96
CA ALA A 80 -6.64 -11.51 9.56
C ALA A 80 -7.86 -12.09 8.83
N ASP A 81 -8.88 -11.26 8.60
CA ASP A 81 -10.12 -11.66 7.92
C ASP A 81 -9.89 -11.87 6.42
N LEU A 82 -9.04 -11.05 5.79
CA LEU A 82 -8.62 -11.26 4.41
C LEU A 82 -7.95 -12.63 4.24
N MET A 83 -7.05 -13.01 5.15
CA MET A 83 -6.40 -14.32 5.13
C MET A 83 -7.35 -15.44 5.48
N ASN A 84 -8.34 -15.20 6.35
CA ASN A 84 -9.39 -16.18 6.65
C ASN A 84 -10.18 -16.53 5.39
N VAL A 85 -10.59 -15.52 4.61
CA VAL A 85 -11.34 -15.71 3.36
C VAL A 85 -10.48 -16.37 2.28
N LEU A 86 -9.20 -16.00 2.17
CA LEU A 86 -8.33 -16.47 1.08
C LEU A 86 -7.72 -17.85 1.33
N TYR A 87 -7.36 -18.18 2.57
CA TYR A 87 -6.49 -19.32 2.86
C TYR A 87 -7.09 -20.37 3.80
N ASP A 88 -8.29 -20.11 4.33
CA ASP A 88 -8.89 -20.85 5.45
C ASP A 88 -7.98 -20.77 6.70
N LYS A 89 -8.44 -20.01 7.70
CA LYS A 89 -7.71 -19.79 8.96
C LYS A 89 -7.35 -21.10 9.66
N ASP A 90 -8.24 -22.09 9.63
CA ASP A 90 -8.06 -23.32 10.38
C ASP A 90 -7.04 -24.22 9.67
N HIS A 91 -7.13 -24.33 8.35
CA HIS A 91 -6.14 -25.05 7.56
C HIS A 91 -4.75 -24.41 7.65
N TYR A 92 -4.67 -23.08 7.56
CA TYR A 92 -3.42 -22.32 7.71
C TYR A 92 -2.76 -22.53 9.09
N LYS A 93 -3.54 -22.44 10.17
CA LYS A 93 -3.03 -22.66 11.54
C LYS A 93 -2.59 -24.11 11.74
N LEU A 94 -3.36 -25.07 11.24
CA LEU A 94 -3.02 -26.48 11.34
C LEU A 94 -1.71 -26.80 10.60
N ALA A 95 -1.50 -26.21 9.41
CA ALA A 95 -0.26 -26.37 8.66
C ALA A 95 0.97 -25.86 9.43
N LEU A 96 0.91 -24.65 9.99
CA LEU A 96 1.99 -24.10 10.82
C LEU A 96 2.19 -24.91 12.11
N GLY A 97 1.10 -25.41 12.72
CA GLY A 97 1.15 -26.27 13.90
C GLY A 97 1.84 -27.61 13.63
N GLN A 98 1.58 -28.22 12.47
CA GLN A 98 2.26 -29.44 12.01
C GLN A 98 3.76 -29.23 11.84
N LEU A 99 4.18 -28.11 11.21
CA LEU A 99 5.61 -27.77 11.09
C LEU A 99 6.27 -27.51 12.43
N ASN A 100 5.59 -26.85 13.37
CA ASN A 100 6.13 -26.64 14.72
C ASN A 100 6.30 -27.96 15.46
N THR A 101 5.35 -28.88 15.31
CA THR A 101 5.44 -30.24 15.87
C THR A 101 6.61 -31.02 15.24
N ALA A 102 6.77 -30.95 13.91
CA ALA A 102 7.88 -31.59 13.20
C ALA A 102 9.24 -31.06 13.66
N LYS A 103 9.38 -29.75 13.87
CA LYS A 103 10.59 -29.11 14.44
C LYS A 103 10.94 -29.74 15.79
N HIS A 104 9.99 -29.81 16.71
CA HIS A 104 10.22 -30.39 18.04
C HIS A 104 10.55 -31.88 17.99
N LEU A 105 9.90 -32.65 17.11
CA LEU A 105 10.22 -34.08 16.92
C LEU A 105 11.65 -34.29 16.40
N ILE A 106 12.11 -33.46 15.45
CA ILE A 106 13.48 -33.52 14.92
C ILE A 106 14.49 -33.19 16.03
N ASP A 107 14.22 -32.17 16.85
CA ASP A 107 15.07 -31.82 17.98
C ASP A 107 15.14 -32.93 19.03
N ASN A 108 14.04 -33.62 19.29
CA ASN A 108 14.00 -34.78 20.19
C ASN A 108 14.84 -35.94 19.64
N VAL A 109 14.66 -36.29 18.36
CA VAL A 109 15.46 -37.32 17.68
C VAL A 109 16.94 -36.97 17.73
N GLY A 110 17.31 -35.72 17.46
CA GLY A 110 18.70 -35.25 17.55
C GLY A 110 19.28 -35.47 18.95
N ARG A 111 18.57 -35.03 20.00
CA ARG A 111 19.00 -35.19 21.39
C ARG A 111 19.16 -36.64 21.81
N ASP A 112 18.19 -37.50 21.48
CA ASP A 112 18.20 -38.90 21.89
C ASP A 112 19.32 -39.69 21.21
N TYR A 113 19.52 -39.51 19.90
CA TYR A 113 20.59 -40.20 19.19
C TYR A 113 21.98 -39.70 19.60
N VAL A 114 22.13 -38.42 19.94
CA VAL A 114 23.37 -37.91 20.53
C VAL A 114 23.64 -38.55 21.90
N ARG A 115 22.61 -38.76 22.72
CA ARG A 115 22.72 -39.47 24.01
C ARG A 115 23.15 -40.92 23.80
N LEU A 116 22.51 -41.63 22.87
CA LEU A 116 22.84 -43.03 22.54
C LEU A 116 24.26 -43.19 21.98
N MET A 117 24.73 -42.23 21.18
CA MET A 117 26.09 -42.27 20.60
C MET A 117 27.20 -42.18 21.65
N LYS A 118 26.94 -41.68 22.86
CA LYS A 118 27.92 -41.69 23.97
C LYS A 118 28.37 -43.10 24.33
N TYR A 119 27.50 -44.10 24.15
CA TYR A 119 27.76 -45.50 24.47
C TYR A 119 28.16 -46.34 23.23
N GLY A 120 28.43 -45.70 22.09
CA GLY A 120 28.88 -46.42 20.89
C GLY A 120 30.28 -47.03 21.08
N ASP A 121 30.40 -48.33 20.96
CA ASP A 121 31.64 -49.10 21.16
C ASP A 121 32.54 -49.19 19.91
N SER A 122 31.95 -49.04 18.73
CA SER A 122 32.60 -49.33 17.46
C SER A 122 32.20 -48.35 16.36
N LEU A 123 33.04 -48.23 15.32
CA LEU A 123 32.76 -47.42 14.13
C LEU A 123 31.44 -47.87 13.48
N TYR A 124 31.20 -49.18 13.37
CA TYR A 124 29.99 -49.72 12.78
C TYR A 124 28.73 -49.29 13.56
N ARG A 125 28.74 -49.45 14.88
CA ARG A 125 27.61 -49.06 15.75
C ARG A 125 27.32 -47.57 15.66
N CYS A 126 28.35 -46.71 15.72
CA CYS A 126 28.17 -45.27 15.54
C CYS A 126 27.67 -44.90 14.13
N LYS A 127 28.14 -45.58 13.08
CA LYS A 127 27.67 -45.39 11.69
C LYS A 127 26.18 -45.76 11.57
N MET A 128 25.75 -46.86 12.18
CA MET A 128 24.35 -47.29 12.18
C MET A 128 23.45 -46.32 12.95
N LEU A 129 23.86 -45.88 14.14
CA LEU A 129 23.15 -44.85 14.92
C LEU A 129 22.99 -43.57 14.11
N LYS A 130 24.03 -43.14 13.39
CA LYS A 130 23.96 -41.96 12.51
C LYS A 130 22.97 -42.16 11.37
N ARG A 131 23.00 -43.32 10.69
CA ARG A 131 22.04 -43.62 9.60
C ARG A 131 20.60 -43.63 10.12
N ALA A 132 20.35 -44.22 11.28
CA ALA A 132 19.04 -44.27 11.89
C ALA A 132 18.55 -42.87 12.30
N ALA A 133 19.40 -42.04 12.90
CA ALA A 133 19.07 -40.66 13.28
C ALA A 133 18.65 -39.82 12.06
N LEU A 134 19.51 -39.78 11.02
CA LEU A 134 19.23 -39.01 9.81
C LEU A 134 18.02 -39.57 9.07
N GLY A 135 17.87 -40.90 9.01
CA GLY A 135 16.70 -41.54 8.41
C GLY A 135 15.39 -41.14 9.10
N ARG A 136 15.35 -41.16 10.44
CA ARG A 136 14.16 -40.72 11.20
C ARG A 136 13.84 -39.24 10.96
N MET A 137 14.84 -38.36 10.96
CA MET A 137 14.63 -36.94 10.64
C MET A 137 14.05 -36.77 9.22
N CYS A 138 14.58 -37.48 8.23
CA CYS A 138 14.07 -37.44 6.86
C CYS A 138 12.63 -37.99 6.78
N THR A 139 12.30 -39.07 7.50
CA THR A 139 10.95 -39.62 7.55
C THR A 139 9.94 -38.64 8.15
N ILE A 140 10.32 -37.90 9.21
CA ILE A 140 9.47 -36.84 9.77
C ILE A 140 9.18 -35.78 8.71
N MET A 141 10.20 -35.34 7.96
CA MET A 141 10.03 -34.34 6.89
C MET A 141 9.21 -34.86 5.71
N LYS A 142 9.37 -36.12 5.31
CA LYS A 142 8.56 -36.73 4.24
C LYS A 142 7.06 -36.76 4.58
N ARG A 143 6.71 -36.88 5.86
CA ARG A 143 5.30 -36.83 6.30
C ARG A 143 4.66 -35.46 6.12
N GLN A 144 5.46 -34.38 6.08
CA GLN A 144 4.97 -33.00 5.94
C GLN A 144 4.87 -32.54 4.47
N LYS A 145 4.76 -33.47 3.52
CA LYS A 145 4.76 -33.16 2.08
C LYS A 145 3.63 -32.17 1.71
N GLN A 146 2.39 -32.52 2.03
CA GLN A 146 1.21 -31.71 1.69
C GLN A 146 1.27 -30.32 2.35
N THR A 147 1.71 -30.28 3.61
CA THR A 147 1.84 -29.03 4.38
C THR A 147 2.82 -28.04 3.75
N LEU A 148 3.98 -28.54 3.28
CA LEU A 148 4.99 -27.69 2.63
C LEU A 148 4.52 -27.22 1.25
N GLU A 149 3.82 -28.05 0.50
CA GLU A 149 3.24 -27.69 -0.81
C GLU A 149 2.19 -26.58 -0.63
N TYR A 150 1.25 -26.76 0.29
CA TYR A 150 0.25 -25.74 0.63
C TYR A 150 0.87 -24.41 1.08
N LEU A 151 1.86 -24.45 2.00
CA LEU A 151 2.50 -23.22 2.46
C LEU A 151 3.27 -22.49 1.36
N GLU A 152 3.85 -23.21 0.40
CA GLU A 152 4.50 -22.58 -0.75
C GLU A 152 3.48 -21.92 -1.69
N GLU A 153 2.33 -22.55 -1.94
CA GLU A 153 1.22 -21.95 -2.69
C GLU A 153 0.70 -20.68 -2.02
N VAL A 154 0.46 -20.74 -0.70
CA VAL A 154 0.05 -19.59 0.11
C VAL A 154 1.09 -18.47 0.01
N ARG A 155 2.38 -18.78 0.18
CA ARG A 155 3.46 -17.79 0.07
C ARG A 155 3.48 -17.10 -1.30
N GLN A 156 3.38 -17.87 -2.38
CA GLN A 156 3.36 -17.33 -3.74
C GLN A 156 2.17 -16.40 -3.95
N HIS A 157 0.98 -16.80 -3.49
CA HIS A 157 -0.21 -15.95 -3.57
C HIS A 157 -0.07 -14.68 -2.71
N MET A 158 0.38 -14.81 -1.46
CA MET A 158 0.61 -13.70 -0.53
C MET A 158 1.59 -12.66 -1.08
N SER A 159 2.63 -13.10 -1.81
CA SER A 159 3.62 -12.21 -2.41
C SER A 159 3.04 -11.26 -3.48
N ARG A 160 1.90 -11.65 -4.07
CA ARG A 160 1.18 -10.88 -5.10
C ARG A 160 0.12 -9.96 -4.51
N LEU A 161 -0.25 -10.14 -3.22
CA LEU A 161 -1.23 -9.27 -2.58
C LEU A 161 -0.74 -7.82 -2.52
N PRO A 162 -1.60 -6.84 -2.78
CA PRO A 162 -1.23 -5.44 -2.67
C PRO A 162 -0.98 -5.05 -1.21
N SER A 163 -0.03 -4.13 -1.01
CA SER A 163 0.22 -3.53 0.30
C SER A 163 -0.81 -2.43 0.56
N ILE A 164 -1.68 -2.64 1.54
CA ILE A 164 -2.72 -1.71 1.96
C ILE A 164 -2.43 -1.31 3.40
N ASP A 165 -2.46 0.00 3.70
CA ASP A 165 -2.44 0.46 5.09
C ASP A 165 -3.88 0.70 5.55
N PRO A 166 -4.43 -0.11 6.49
CA PRO A 166 -5.82 0.07 6.94
C PRO A 166 -6.08 1.41 7.64
N ASN A 167 -5.05 2.06 8.15
CA ASN A 167 -5.17 3.29 8.93
C ASN A 167 -4.96 4.56 8.11
N THR A 168 -4.47 4.46 6.88
CA THR A 168 -4.25 5.64 6.03
C THR A 168 -5.55 6.14 5.39
N ARG A 169 -5.46 7.24 4.65
CA ARG A 169 -6.59 7.83 3.92
C ARG A 169 -6.89 7.00 2.70
N THR A 170 -8.10 6.47 2.68
CA THR A 170 -8.53 5.47 1.70
C THR A 170 -9.80 5.95 1.03
N ILE A 171 -9.88 5.80 -0.29
CA ILE A 171 -11.13 5.84 -1.03
C ILE A 171 -11.40 4.42 -1.49
N LEU A 172 -12.59 3.91 -1.21
CA LEU A 172 -13.02 2.58 -1.57
C LEU A 172 -14.14 2.70 -2.60
N ILE A 173 -13.99 2.00 -3.71
CA ILE A 173 -14.95 2.04 -4.82
C ILE A 173 -15.72 0.73 -4.84
N SER A 174 -17.05 0.82 -4.83
CA SER A 174 -17.97 -0.31 -4.77
C SER A 174 -19.09 -0.12 -5.80
N GLY A 175 -19.73 -1.21 -6.21
CA GLY A 175 -20.80 -1.21 -7.21
C GLY A 175 -20.79 -2.47 -8.05
N PHE A 176 -21.81 -2.64 -8.90
CA PHE A 176 -21.95 -3.80 -9.77
C PHE A 176 -20.74 -4.00 -10.71
N PRO A 177 -20.49 -5.22 -11.23
CA PRO A 177 -19.53 -5.42 -12.32
C PRO A 177 -19.83 -4.49 -13.51
N ASN A 178 -18.81 -4.15 -14.31
CA ASN A 178 -18.95 -3.37 -15.56
C ASN A 178 -19.55 -1.94 -15.47
N VAL A 179 -19.83 -1.42 -14.27
CA VAL A 179 -20.29 -0.02 -14.08
C VAL A 179 -19.20 1.04 -14.29
N GLY A 180 -17.94 0.64 -14.49
CA GLY A 180 -16.81 1.55 -14.75
C GLY A 180 -15.91 1.88 -13.54
N LYS A 181 -15.94 1.07 -12.47
CA LYS A 181 -15.08 1.24 -11.27
C LYS A 181 -13.59 1.29 -11.60
N SER A 182 -13.08 0.29 -12.33
CA SER A 182 -11.66 0.21 -12.68
C SER A 182 -11.25 1.31 -13.65
N SER A 183 -12.13 1.70 -14.57
CA SER A 183 -11.92 2.86 -15.45
C SER A 183 -11.78 4.16 -14.66
N PHE A 184 -12.60 4.35 -13.62
CA PHE A 184 -12.48 5.50 -12.73
C PHE A 184 -11.13 5.52 -12.01
N ILE A 185 -10.65 4.37 -11.52
CA ILE A 185 -9.33 4.26 -10.86
C ILE A 185 -8.19 4.65 -11.80
N ASN A 186 -8.21 4.18 -13.04
CA ASN A 186 -7.20 4.50 -14.04
C ASN A 186 -7.19 6.00 -14.41
N LYS A 187 -8.33 6.69 -14.28
CA LYS A 187 -8.42 8.14 -14.52
C LYS A 187 -7.91 8.96 -13.33
N ILE A 188 -8.15 8.52 -12.10
CA ILE A 188 -7.76 9.28 -10.90
C ILE A 188 -6.36 8.94 -10.38
N THR A 189 -5.84 7.75 -10.72
CA THR A 189 -4.53 7.27 -10.28
C THR A 189 -3.67 6.92 -11.49
N ARG A 190 -2.35 6.79 -11.27
CA ARG A 190 -1.43 6.25 -12.30
C ARG A 190 -1.45 4.71 -12.35
N ALA A 191 -2.41 4.06 -11.71
CA ALA A 191 -2.51 2.60 -11.77
C ALA A 191 -3.01 2.18 -13.14
N GLU A 192 -2.40 1.15 -13.72
CA GLU A 192 -2.90 0.48 -14.91
C GLU A 192 -3.65 -0.78 -14.45
N VAL A 193 -4.95 -0.63 -14.16
CA VAL A 193 -5.83 -1.78 -13.95
C VAL A 193 -6.36 -2.20 -15.32
N GLU A 194 -6.20 -3.48 -15.70
CA GLU A 194 -6.78 -4.00 -16.94
C GLU A 194 -8.31 -3.91 -16.88
N VAL A 195 -8.90 -3.16 -17.81
CA VAL A 195 -10.36 -3.09 -17.98
C VAL A 195 -10.75 -4.04 -19.10
N GLN A 196 -11.55 -5.06 -18.80
CA GLN A 196 -12.13 -5.95 -19.80
C GLN A 196 -13.66 -5.97 -19.64
N PRO A 197 -14.45 -6.17 -20.72
CA PRO A 197 -15.89 -5.90 -20.75
C PRO A 197 -16.78 -7.01 -20.15
N TYR A 198 -16.22 -8.12 -19.67
CA TYR A 198 -16.99 -9.23 -19.09
C TYR A 198 -16.95 -9.19 -17.55
N ALA A 199 -18.02 -9.67 -16.91
CA ALA A 199 -18.08 -9.72 -15.43
C ALA A 199 -16.93 -10.57 -14.84
N PHE A 200 -16.53 -10.29 -13.60
CA PHE A 200 -15.44 -10.96 -12.86
C PHE A 200 -13.99 -10.60 -13.26
N THR A 201 -13.77 -9.46 -13.93
CA THR A 201 -12.41 -8.97 -14.26
C THR A 201 -11.49 -8.80 -13.06
N THR A 202 -12.02 -8.40 -11.90
CA THR A 202 -11.21 -8.19 -10.69
C THR A 202 -11.40 -9.34 -9.69
N LYS A 203 -10.58 -10.39 -9.79
CA LYS A 203 -10.56 -11.52 -8.82
C LYS A 203 -9.92 -11.15 -7.46
N SER A 204 -9.36 -9.94 -7.35
CA SER A 204 -8.61 -9.44 -6.20
C SER A 204 -8.82 -7.94 -6.02
N LEU A 205 -8.60 -7.43 -4.79
CA LEU A 205 -8.55 -5.99 -4.51
C LEU A 205 -7.39 -5.34 -5.27
N PHE A 206 -7.67 -4.24 -5.99
CA PHE A 206 -6.63 -3.43 -6.64
C PHE A 206 -6.40 -2.15 -5.87
N VAL A 207 -5.17 -1.65 -5.87
CA VAL A 207 -4.79 -0.45 -5.12
C VAL A 207 -4.11 0.53 -6.06
N GLY A 208 -4.74 1.68 -6.26
CA GLY A 208 -4.15 2.84 -6.88
C GLY A 208 -3.65 3.85 -5.84
N HIS A 209 -2.65 4.63 -6.21
CA HIS A 209 -2.18 5.76 -5.41
C HIS A 209 -2.39 7.07 -6.14
N MET A 210 -2.78 8.09 -5.40
CA MET A 210 -2.89 9.46 -5.90
C MET A 210 -2.43 10.45 -4.83
N ASP A 211 -2.07 11.65 -5.29
CA ASP A 211 -1.70 12.77 -4.43
C ASP A 211 -2.74 13.87 -4.52
N TYR A 212 -3.18 14.37 -3.36
CA TYR A 212 -4.15 15.46 -3.26
C TYR A 212 -3.88 16.27 -2.00
N ARG A 213 -3.84 17.61 -2.11
CA ARG A 213 -3.46 18.55 -1.04
C ARG A 213 -2.13 18.16 -0.35
N TYR A 214 -1.12 17.78 -1.13
CA TYR A 214 0.21 17.34 -0.66
C TYR A 214 0.18 16.10 0.25
N LEU A 215 -0.89 15.32 0.16
CA LEU A 215 -1.10 14.11 0.94
C LEU A 215 -1.23 12.93 -0.01
N ARG A 216 -0.59 11.81 0.34
CA ARG A 216 -0.77 10.55 -0.36
C ARG A 216 -2.07 9.86 0.07
N TRP A 217 -2.82 9.40 -0.91
CA TRP A 217 -4.07 8.67 -0.78
C TRP A 217 -3.94 7.28 -1.40
N GLN A 218 -4.70 6.34 -0.88
CA GLN A 218 -4.89 5.04 -1.51
C GLN A 218 -6.33 4.94 -2.01
N VAL A 219 -6.49 4.48 -3.24
CA VAL A 219 -7.77 4.20 -3.88
C VAL A 219 -7.83 2.70 -4.05
N ILE A 220 -8.90 2.07 -3.57
CA ILE A 220 -9.03 0.62 -3.59
C ILE A 220 -10.25 0.26 -4.44
N ASP A 221 -10.01 -0.55 -5.47
CA ASP A 221 -11.08 -1.20 -6.22
C ASP A 221 -11.55 -2.42 -5.45
N THR A 222 -12.86 -2.52 -5.25
CA THR A 222 -13.45 -3.77 -4.79
C THR A 222 -13.99 -4.55 -5.97
N PRO A 223 -13.78 -5.87 -6.00
CA PRO A 223 -14.55 -6.75 -6.88
C PRO A 223 -16.03 -6.42 -6.80
N GLY A 224 -16.69 -6.40 -7.97
CA GLY A 224 -18.12 -6.09 -8.04
C GLY A 224 -18.91 -6.95 -7.06
N ILE A 225 -19.67 -6.29 -6.19
CA ILE A 225 -20.49 -6.98 -5.19
C ILE A 225 -21.77 -7.42 -5.91
N LEU A 226 -22.15 -8.68 -5.76
CA LEU A 226 -23.41 -9.21 -6.26
C LEU A 226 -24.45 -9.25 -5.14
N ASP A 227 -25.73 -9.17 -5.52
CA ASP A 227 -26.87 -9.09 -4.61
C ASP A 227 -27.25 -10.45 -4.00
N GLN A 228 -26.26 -11.15 -3.45
CA GLN A 228 -26.48 -12.37 -2.68
C GLN A 228 -26.44 -12.06 -1.17
N PRO A 229 -27.28 -12.73 -0.36
CA PRO A 229 -27.20 -12.68 1.10
C PRO A 229 -25.78 -12.97 1.57
N LEU A 230 -25.33 -12.30 2.64
CA LEU A 230 -23.96 -12.42 3.17
C LEU A 230 -23.50 -13.88 3.35
N GLU A 231 -24.43 -14.77 3.71
CA GLU A 231 -24.19 -16.20 3.97
C GLU A 231 -23.84 -17.01 2.73
N ASN A 232 -24.29 -16.58 1.54
CA ASN A 232 -24.08 -17.29 0.27
C ASN A 232 -23.02 -16.63 -0.61
N ARG A 233 -22.34 -15.60 -0.10
CA ARG A 233 -21.37 -14.84 -0.89
C ARG A 233 -20.14 -15.66 -1.21
N ASN A 234 -19.67 -15.51 -2.44
CA ASN A 234 -18.43 -16.13 -2.89
C ASN A 234 -17.22 -15.53 -2.17
N THR A 235 -16.09 -16.25 -2.20
CA THR A 235 -14.82 -15.77 -1.61
C THR A 235 -14.45 -14.37 -2.11
N ILE A 236 -14.65 -14.10 -3.41
CA ILE A 236 -14.36 -12.80 -4.05
C ILE A 236 -15.23 -11.67 -3.44
N GLU A 237 -16.51 -11.91 -3.23
CA GLU A 237 -17.43 -10.92 -2.66
C GLU A 237 -17.15 -10.68 -1.18
N MET A 238 -16.75 -11.73 -0.45
CA MET A 238 -16.31 -11.61 0.94
C MET A 238 -15.06 -10.74 1.08
N LEU A 239 -14.18 -10.65 0.06
CA LEU A 239 -13.07 -9.69 0.06
C LEU A 239 -13.58 -8.25 0.05
N SER A 240 -14.58 -7.96 -0.78
CA SER A 240 -15.20 -6.63 -0.87
C SER A 240 -15.87 -6.26 0.45
N VAL A 241 -16.59 -7.19 1.09
CA VAL A 241 -17.19 -7.00 2.42
C VAL A 241 -16.10 -6.77 3.49
N THR A 242 -15.02 -7.53 3.46
CA THR A 242 -13.90 -7.38 4.42
C THR A 242 -13.24 -6.00 4.30
N ALA A 243 -13.01 -5.53 3.07
CA ALA A 243 -12.50 -4.19 2.82
C ALA A 243 -13.49 -3.12 3.31
N LEU A 244 -14.77 -3.29 3.00
CA LEU A 244 -15.84 -2.40 3.42
C LEU A 244 -16.06 -2.39 4.93
N ALA A 245 -15.81 -3.46 5.66
CA ALA A 245 -15.97 -3.49 7.11
C ALA A 245 -14.79 -2.77 7.80
N HIS A 246 -13.56 -3.18 7.48
CA HIS A 246 -12.38 -2.82 8.28
C HIS A 246 -11.68 -1.53 7.86
N LEU A 247 -11.80 -1.10 6.60
CA LEU A 247 -11.07 0.07 6.12
C LEU A 247 -11.78 1.36 6.53
N ARG A 248 -11.01 2.30 7.09
CA ARG A 248 -11.49 3.66 7.40
C ARG A 248 -11.37 4.53 6.15
N SER A 249 -12.35 4.40 5.27
CA SER A 249 -12.37 5.01 3.94
C SER A 249 -13.54 5.98 3.76
N ALA A 250 -13.44 6.82 2.73
CA ALA A 250 -14.61 7.30 2.02
C ALA A 250 -15.06 6.21 1.05
N VAL A 251 -16.37 6.01 0.93
CA VAL A 251 -16.97 5.02 0.03
C VAL A 251 -17.60 5.75 -1.15
N VAL A 252 -17.21 5.36 -2.35
CA VAL A 252 -17.84 5.79 -3.61
C VAL A 252 -18.59 4.59 -4.17
N TYR A 253 -19.91 4.68 -4.20
CA TYR A 253 -20.77 3.69 -4.84
C TYR A 253 -21.04 4.09 -6.28
N VAL A 254 -20.66 3.26 -7.25
CA VAL A 254 -20.78 3.54 -8.68
C VAL A 254 -22.04 2.88 -9.21
N MET A 255 -22.91 3.70 -9.81
CA MET A 255 -24.12 3.28 -10.50
C MET A 255 -23.97 3.58 -11.99
N ASP A 256 -24.43 2.67 -12.83
CA ASP A 256 -24.53 2.85 -14.27
C ASP A 256 -25.96 3.26 -14.62
N ILE A 257 -26.15 4.51 -15.05
CA ILE A 257 -27.47 5.04 -15.42
C ILE A 257 -27.99 4.52 -16.76
N SER A 258 -27.10 3.99 -17.60
CA SER A 258 -27.43 3.48 -18.93
C SER A 258 -27.90 2.02 -18.93
N GLU A 259 -27.79 1.34 -17.78
CA GLU A 259 -28.09 -0.09 -17.60
C GLU A 259 -27.27 -1.05 -18.49
N GLN A 260 -26.26 -0.54 -19.21
CA GLN A 260 -25.36 -1.34 -20.06
C GLN A 260 -24.49 -2.32 -19.26
N CYS A 261 -24.40 -2.17 -17.94
CA CYS A 261 -23.76 -3.14 -17.06
C CYS A 261 -24.50 -4.49 -16.98
N GLY A 262 -25.73 -4.56 -17.51
CA GLY A 262 -26.57 -5.76 -17.52
C GLY A 262 -27.54 -5.87 -16.34
N GLU A 263 -27.67 -4.81 -15.54
CA GLU A 263 -28.49 -4.77 -14.33
C GLU A 263 -29.29 -3.46 -14.30
N SER A 264 -30.56 -3.53 -13.91
CA SER A 264 -31.44 -2.36 -13.82
C SER A 264 -31.03 -1.40 -12.72
N LEU A 265 -31.43 -0.14 -12.82
CA LEU A 265 -31.16 0.86 -11.79
C LEU A 265 -31.75 0.48 -10.42
N GLU A 266 -32.90 -0.21 -10.43
CA GLU A 266 -33.57 -0.73 -9.23
C GLU A 266 -32.73 -1.82 -8.53
N SER A 267 -32.16 -2.75 -9.29
CA SER A 267 -31.23 -3.78 -8.79
C SER A 267 -29.98 -3.12 -8.17
N GLN A 268 -29.45 -2.09 -8.85
CA GLN A 268 -28.35 -1.28 -8.35
C GLN A 268 -28.66 -0.58 -7.03
N LEU A 269 -29.89 -0.10 -6.85
CA LEU A 269 -30.37 0.52 -5.62
C LEU A 269 -30.63 -0.52 -4.50
N SER A 270 -31.19 -1.68 -4.84
CA SER A 270 -31.37 -2.81 -3.90
C SER A 270 -30.04 -3.20 -3.27
N LEU A 271 -29.02 -3.42 -4.10
CA LEU A 271 -27.68 -3.74 -3.62
C LEU A 271 -27.13 -2.65 -2.71
N PHE A 272 -27.27 -1.38 -3.10
CA PHE A 272 -26.83 -0.23 -2.30
C PHE A 272 -27.47 -0.25 -0.91
N ASN A 273 -28.77 -0.45 -0.82
CA ASN A 273 -29.50 -0.53 0.44
C ASN A 273 -29.07 -1.74 1.28
N ASN A 274 -28.81 -2.89 0.65
CA ASN A 274 -28.34 -4.10 1.33
C ASN A 274 -26.95 -3.92 1.95
N ILE A 275 -26.04 -3.20 1.30
CA ILE A 275 -24.68 -2.94 1.82
C ILE A 275 -24.57 -1.66 2.66
N ARG A 276 -25.60 -0.81 2.66
CA ARG A 276 -25.66 0.44 3.44
C ARG A 276 -25.26 0.29 4.92
N PRO A 277 -25.63 -0.78 5.64
CA PRO A 277 -25.19 -0.96 7.03
C PRO A 277 -23.66 -1.05 7.21
N LEU A 278 -22.93 -1.48 6.18
CA LEU A 278 -21.46 -1.58 6.20
C LEU A 278 -20.78 -0.20 6.08
N PHE A 279 -21.52 0.83 5.67
CA PHE A 279 -21.01 2.19 5.48
C PHE A 279 -21.10 3.06 6.74
N ASN A 280 -21.52 2.51 7.87
CA ASN A 280 -21.64 3.27 9.12
C ASN A 280 -20.34 3.98 9.50
N ASN A 281 -20.44 5.26 9.85
CA ASN A 281 -19.32 6.17 10.16
C ASN A 281 -18.34 6.42 8.99
N LYS A 282 -18.77 6.24 7.74
CA LYS A 282 -17.97 6.50 6.54
C LYS A 282 -18.64 7.55 5.66
N PRO A 283 -17.88 8.54 5.15
CA PRO A 283 -18.39 9.44 4.12
C PRO A 283 -18.81 8.62 2.89
N LEU A 284 -20.07 8.78 2.48
CA LEU A 284 -20.67 8.06 1.36
C LEU A 284 -20.98 9.01 0.21
N PHE A 285 -20.68 8.53 -1.00
CA PHE A 285 -20.89 9.23 -2.26
C PHE A 285 -21.47 8.28 -3.29
N VAL A 286 -22.41 8.76 -4.09
CA VAL A 286 -22.93 8.01 -5.25
C VAL A 286 -22.39 8.66 -6.52
N MET A 287 -21.79 7.84 -7.37
CA MET A 287 -21.27 8.21 -8.68
C MET A 287 -22.24 7.65 -9.74
N ALA A 288 -23.03 8.51 -10.36
CA ALA A 288 -23.82 8.18 -11.53
C ALA A 288 -22.90 8.25 -12.76
N ASN A 289 -22.45 7.10 -13.25
CA ASN A 289 -21.49 6.97 -14.35
C ASN A 289 -22.19 6.74 -15.70
N LYS A 290 -21.45 6.97 -16.79
CA LYS A 290 -21.87 6.82 -18.21
C LYS A 290 -22.89 7.87 -18.69
N ILE A 291 -22.74 9.11 -18.22
CA ILE A 291 -23.54 10.26 -18.70
C ILE A 291 -23.34 10.58 -20.18
N ASP A 292 -22.27 10.06 -20.79
CA ASP A 292 -22.03 10.15 -22.23
C ASP A 292 -23.02 9.31 -23.06
N VAL A 293 -23.65 8.31 -22.45
CA VAL A 293 -24.65 7.45 -23.09
C VAL A 293 -26.07 7.96 -22.82
N LEU A 294 -26.36 8.30 -21.58
CA LEU A 294 -27.66 8.80 -21.15
C LEU A 294 -27.47 10.04 -20.28
N SER A 295 -27.99 11.19 -20.72
CA SER A 295 -27.89 12.42 -19.93
C SER A 295 -28.84 12.40 -18.73
N LYS A 296 -28.56 13.24 -17.73
CA LYS A 296 -29.43 13.45 -16.57
C LYS A 296 -30.84 13.87 -16.99
N ASP A 297 -30.95 14.69 -18.02
CA ASP A 297 -32.23 15.25 -18.47
C ASP A 297 -33.11 14.20 -19.16
N ASP A 298 -32.49 13.19 -19.77
CA ASP A 298 -33.15 12.12 -20.52
C ASP A 298 -33.62 10.95 -19.62
N LEU A 299 -33.31 11.00 -18.32
CA LEU A 299 -33.82 10.01 -17.35
C LEU A 299 -35.33 10.11 -17.18
N SER A 300 -35.97 8.95 -16.99
CA SER A 300 -37.39 8.87 -16.63
C SER A 300 -37.65 9.59 -15.31
N ASP A 301 -38.87 10.11 -15.14
CA ASP A 301 -39.28 10.80 -13.91
C ASP A 301 -39.21 9.88 -12.68
N GLU A 302 -39.37 8.57 -12.88
CA GLU A 302 -39.19 7.55 -11.84
C GLU A 302 -37.73 7.47 -11.38
N HIS A 303 -36.78 7.37 -12.32
CA HIS A 303 -35.36 7.33 -11.98
C HIS A 303 -34.85 8.64 -11.39
N LYS A 304 -35.38 9.79 -11.84
CA LYS A 304 -35.07 11.09 -11.24
C LYS A 304 -35.47 11.14 -9.76
N LYS A 305 -36.67 10.65 -9.43
CA LYS A 305 -37.13 10.54 -8.03
C LYS A 305 -36.21 9.68 -7.16
N LEU A 306 -35.69 8.56 -7.69
CA LEU A 306 -34.76 7.71 -6.94
C LEU A 306 -33.50 8.48 -6.49
N PHE A 307 -32.93 9.30 -7.38
CA PHE A 307 -31.76 10.11 -7.04
C PHE A 307 -32.12 11.27 -6.10
N GLU A 308 -33.28 11.91 -6.26
CA GLU A 308 -33.76 12.92 -5.32
C GLU A 308 -33.95 12.37 -3.91
N ASP A 309 -34.45 11.14 -3.78
CA ASP A 309 -34.64 10.49 -2.49
C ASP A 309 -33.30 10.19 -1.81
N LEU A 310 -32.29 9.76 -2.56
CA LEU A 310 -30.91 9.61 -2.05
C LEU A 310 -30.32 10.95 -1.58
N GLU A 311 -30.58 12.05 -2.30
CA GLU A 311 -30.13 13.39 -1.89
C GLU A 311 -30.83 13.87 -0.61
N LYS A 312 -32.12 13.60 -0.45
CA LYS A 312 -32.89 13.92 0.79
C LYS A 312 -32.32 13.18 2.01
N GLU A 313 -31.77 11.98 1.81
CA GLU A 313 -31.08 11.23 2.85
C GLU A 313 -29.66 11.77 3.18
N GLY A 314 -29.22 12.83 2.49
CA GLY A 314 -27.92 13.48 2.70
C GLY A 314 -26.75 12.82 1.97
N ILE A 315 -27.03 11.97 0.98
CA ILE A 315 -26.02 11.33 0.14
C ILE A 315 -25.72 12.24 -1.05
N SER A 316 -24.44 12.56 -1.27
CA SER A 316 -24.02 13.43 -2.37
C SER A 316 -23.88 12.62 -3.67
N ILE A 317 -24.59 13.04 -4.71
CA ILE A 317 -24.58 12.40 -6.03
C ILE A 317 -23.70 13.21 -6.99
N PHE A 318 -22.87 12.50 -7.75
CA PHE A 318 -22.01 13.09 -8.78
C PHE A 318 -22.28 12.43 -10.12
N TRP A 319 -22.61 13.23 -11.11
CA TRP A 319 -22.81 12.84 -12.50
C TRP A 319 -21.46 12.81 -13.19
N THR A 320 -21.09 11.67 -13.77
CA THR A 320 -19.71 11.44 -14.24
C THR A 320 -19.68 10.63 -15.52
N SER A 321 -18.65 10.85 -16.33
CA SER A 321 -18.31 9.94 -17.44
C SER A 321 -16.83 9.58 -17.38
N THR A 322 -16.55 8.28 -17.28
CA THR A 322 -15.18 7.76 -17.41
C THR A 322 -14.60 7.89 -18.82
N VAL A 323 -15.44 8.13 -19.84
CA VAL A 323 -15.01 8.33 -21.23
C VAL A 323 -14.57 9.76 -21.44
N THR A 324 -15.45 10.73 -21.16
CA THR A 324 -15.17 12.16 -21.36
C THR A 324 -14.28 12.76 -20.27
N GLY A 325 -14.31 12.19 -19.06
CA GLY A 325 -13.61 12.70 -17.88
C GLY A 325 -14.42 13.70 -17.05
N GLU A 326 -15.65 14.00 -17.46
CA GLU A 326 -16.53 14.95 -16.77
C GLU A 326 -16.92 14.46 -15.37
N GLY A 327 -16.97 15.37 -14.40
CA GLY A 327 -17.36 15.12 -13.00
C GLY A 327 -16.38 14.29 -12.15
N ILE A 328 -15.41 13.60 -12.75
CA ILE A 328 -14.45 12.73 -12.04
C ILE A 328 -13.64 13.49 -11.00
N MET A 329 -13.12 14.67 -11.39
CA MET A 329 -12.24 15.45 -10.53
C MET A 329 -12.99 16.10 -9.36
N GLU A 330 -14.25 16.49 -9.59
CA GLU A 330 -15.13 17.06 -8.57
C GLU A 330 -15.48 16.01 -7.52
N LEU A 331 -15.91 14.82 -7.95
CA LEU A 331 -16.16 13.68 -7.06
C LEU A 331 -14.92 13.34 -6.23
N ARG A 332 -13.74 13.30 -6.86
CA ARG A 332 -12.46 13.03 -6.18
C ARG A 332 -12.18 14.08 -5.10
N GLN A 333 -12.35 15.37 -5.41
CA GLN A 333 -12.11 16.47 -4.47
C GLN A 333 -13.09 16.40 -3.29
N ALA A 334 -14.39 16.25 -3.57
CA ALA A 334 -15.42 16.15 -2.55
C ALA A 334 -15.20 14.94 -1.61
N ALA A 335 -14.86 13.78 -2.18
CA ALA A 335 -14.56 12.58 -1.41
C ALA A 335 -13.35 12.76 -0.49
N CYS A 336 -12.29 13.38 -0.99
CA CYS A 336 -11.10 13.67 -0.20
C CYS A 336 -11.39 14.68 0.92
N ASP A 337 -12.06 15.78 0.61
CA ASP A 337 -12.29 16.86 1.56
C ASP A 337 -13.22 16.43 2.70
N LYS A 338 -14.30 15.71 2.39
CA LYS A 338 -15.22 15.17 3.42
C LYS A 338 -14.51 14.15 4.33
N LEU A 339 -13.64 13.30 3.77
CA LEU A 339 -12.85 12.38 4.59
C LEU A 339 -11.82 13.10 5.44
N LEU A 340 -11.18 14.16 4.93
CA LEU A 340 -10.24 14.96 5.71
C LEU A 340 -10.94 15.62 6.89
N LEU A 341 -12.12 16.21 6.67
CA LEU A 341 -12.92 16.85 7.72
C LEU A 341 -13.24 15.85 8.85
N HIS A 342 -13.83 14.70 8.51
CA HIS A 342 -14.14 13.66 9.49
C HIS A 342 -12.89 13.16 10.26
N ARG A 343 -11.74 13.05 9.57
CA ARG A 343 -10.49 12.63 10.21
C ARG A 343 -9.86 13.71 11.08
N VAL A 344 -10.01 14.99 10.73
CA VAL A 344 -9.54 16.13 11.54
C VAL A 344 -10.39 16.23 12.80
N GLU A 345 -11.71 16.10 12.71
CA GLU A 345 -12.60 16.06 13.87
C GLU A 345 -12.25 14.92 14.83
N ALA A 346 -12.04 13.71 14.30
CA ALA A 346 -11.61 12.58 15.10
C ALA A 346 -10.24 12.80 15.76
N LYS A 347 -9.32 13.50 15.07
CA LYS A 347 -8.02 13.88 15.64
C LYS A 347 -8.14 14.96 16.71
N MET A 348 -8.98 15.97 16.52
CA MET A 348 -9.24 17.06 17.47
C MET A 348 -9.87 16.54 18.77
N LYS A 349 -10.77 15.56 18.68
CA LYS A 349 -11.29 14.83 19.86
C LYS A 349 -10.20 14.06 20.61
N GLY A 350 -9.09 13.75 19.94
CA GLY A 350 -7.95 13.05 20.53
C GLY A 350 -6.90 13.97 21.14
N LYS A 351 -6.09 13.44 22.06
CA LYS A 351 -5.01 14.19 22.74
C LYS A 351 -3.76 14.45 21.88
N LYS A 352 -3.70 13.96 20.63
CA LYS A 352 -2.49 14.02 19.78
C LYS A 352 -2.26 15.38 19.12
N VAL A 353 -3.25 16.27 19.12
CA VAL A 353 -3.15 17.59 18.46
C VAL A 353 -2.21 18.52 19.21
N THR A 354 -2.17 18.45 20.55
CA THR A 354 -1.33 19.31 21.39
C THR A 354 0.15 19.22 21.04
N GLY A 355 0.66 18.02 20.73
CA GLY A 355 2.05 17.81 20.32
C GLY A 355 2.44 18.43 18.97
N VAL A 356 1.46 18.81 18.15
CA VAL A 356 1.69 19.41 16.82
C VAL A 356 1.35 20.90 16.81
N MET A 357 0.81 21.45 17.90
CA MET A 357 0.31 22.83 17.97
C MET A 357 1.40 23.86 17.62
N ASN A 358 2.64 23.60 18.06
CA ASN A 358 3.79 24.47 17.75
C ASN A 358 4.09 24.57 16.25
N ARG A 359 3.74 23.56 15.45
CA ARG A 359 3.95 23.55 13.99
C ARG A 359 2.85 24.28 13.22
N LEU A 360 1.68 24.45 13.83
CA LEU A 360 0.52 25.13 13.24
C LEU A 360 0.51 26.62 13.59
N ARG A 361 1.24 27.03 14.65
CA ARG A 361 1.36 28.42 15.05
C ARG A 361 2.26 29.17 14.06
N VAL A 362 1.68 30.12 13.35
CA VAL A 362 2.44 31.13 12.62
C VAL A 362 2.90 32.20 13.63
N ALA A 363 4.20 32.52 13.61
CA ALA A 363 4.73 33.58 14.45
C ALA A 363 4.32 34.93 13.84
N ASN A 364 3.53 35.71 14.59
CA ASN A 364 3.22 37.07 14.19
C ASN A 364 4.40 37.96 14.58
N PRO A 365 5.05 38.64 13.62
CA PRO A 365 6.14 39.54 13.94
C PRO A 365 5.62 40.68 14.81
N VAL A 366 6.31 40.94 15.92
CA VAL A 366 6.06 42.13 16.74
C VAL A 366 6.94 43.24 16.17
N LEU A 367 6.36 44.43 16.03
CA LEU A 367 7.12 45.64 15.68
C LEU A 367 8.22 45.83 16.73
N ARG A 368 9.48 45.70 16.29
CA ARG A 368 10.64 45.75 17.18
C ARG A 368 11.01 47.19 17.56
N ASP A 369 10.83 48.12 16.63
CA ASP A 369 11.19 49.53 16.78
C ASP A 369 10.06 50.41 16.20
N GLU A 370 9.83 51.61 16.78
CA GLU A 370 8.89 52.62 16.24
C GLU A 370 9.47 53.37 15.01
N LYS A 371 10.64 52.97 14.53
CA LYS A 371 11.36 53.67 13.45
C LYS A 371 11.02 53.07 12.09
N PHE A 372 10.50 53.91 11.21
CA PHE A 372 10.42 53.62 9.79
C PHE A 372 11.86 53.51 9.23
N PHE A 373 12.22 52.33 8.72
CA PHE A 373 13.46 52.15 7.98
C PHE A 373 13.17 52.47 6.50
N PHE A 374 13.66 53.63 6.05
CA PHE A 374 13.68 53.95 4.62
C PHE A 374 14.95 53.37 4.03
N LEU A 375 14.81 52.40 3.13
CA LEU A 375 15.93 51.94 2.30
C LEU A 375 16.21 53.02 1.26
N VAL A 376 17.25 53.81 1.49
CA VAL A 376 17.68 54.86 0.57
C VAL A 376 18.47 54.21 -0.57
N ILE A 377 17.77 53.88 -1.66
CA ILE A 377 18.37 53.16 -2.79
C ILE A 377 19.53 53.98 -3.39
N VAL A 378 19.46 55.33 -3.34
CA VAL A 378 20.50 56.27 -3.82
C VAL A 378 21.90 56.11 -3.18
N GLU A 379 22.03 55.41 -2.05
CA GLU A 379 23.34 55.15 -1.39
C GLU A 379 24.09 53.91 -1.94
N TRP A 380 23.48 53.13 -2.84
CA TRP A 380 23.98 51.81 -3.25
C TRP A 380 24.44 51.77 -4.73
N TRP A 381 25.04 52.86 -5.23
CA TRP A 381 25.63 52.95 -6.59
C TRP A 381 26.97 53.67 -6.55
N ASP A 382 27.92 53.20 -7.36
CA ASP A 382 29.25 53.81 -7.50
C ASP A 382 29.24 54.82 -8.66
N LEU A 383 29.28 56.11 -8.33
CA LEU A 383 29.47 57.20 -9.30
C LEU A 383 30.95 57.63 -9.34
N LYS A 384 31.35 58.28 -10.44
CA LYS A 384 32.71 58.82 -10.61
C LYS A 384 33.05 59.85 -9.52
N ASN A 385 32.07 60.66 -9.14
CA ASN A 385 32.13 61.58 -8.02
C ASN A 385 31.14 61.09 -6.94
N PRO A 386 31.62 60.74 -5.73
CA PRO A 386 30.76 60.25 -4.66
C PRO A 386 29.71 61.29 -4.19
N ASP A 387 30.01 62.59 -4.35
CA ASP A 387 29.15 63.68 -3.86
C ASP A 387 27.83 63.81 -4.64
N GLU A 388 27.75 63.25 -5.86
CA GLU A 388 26.59 63.34 -6.76
C GLU A 388 25.57 62.20 -6.53
N THR A 389 25.84 61.29 -5.58
CA THR A 389 25.01 60.09 -5.33
C THR A 389 23.59 60.42 -4.89
N HIS A 390 23.35 61.60 -4.31
CA HIS A 390 22.04 62.06 -3.85
C HIS A 390 21.38 63.07 -4.79
N ASP A 391 21.97 63.36 -5.95
CA ASP A 391 21.42 64.34 -6.87
C ASP A 391 20.11 63.86 -7.50
N THR A 392 19.17 64.80 -7.65
CA THR A 392 17.89 64.52 -8.29
C THR A 392 18.00 64.79 -9.79
N LEU A 393 17.86 63.74 -10.60
CA LEU A 393 17.82 63.89 -12.05
C LEU A 393 16.48 64.53 -12.48
N PRO A 394 16.48 65.66 -13.21
CA PRO A 394 15.26 66.22 -13.76
C PRO A 394 14.74 65.30 -14.86
N GLU A 395 13.51 64.81 -14.71
CA GLU A 395 12.92 63.86 -15.65
C GLU A 395 12.28 64.54 -16.87
N ILE A 396 11.64 65.71 -16.66
CA ILE A 396 10.85 66.42 -17.68
C ILE A 396 11.23 67.90 -17.74
N TRP A 397 11.43 68.41 -18.95
CA TRP A 397 11.61 69.84 -19.21
C TRP A 397 10.70 70.30 -20.37
N LYS A 398 9.83 71.27 -20.10
CA LYS A 398 8.91 71.90 -21.07
C LYS A 398 8.13 70.90 -21.95
N GLY A 399 7.69 69.77 -21.38
CA GLY A 399 6.90 68.76 -22.08
C GLY A 399 7.71 67.67 -22.80
N HIS A 400 9.03 67.69 -22.69
CA HIS A 400 9.93 66.66 -23.22
C HIS A 400 10.66 65.93 -22.08
N ASN A 401 10.96 64.63 -22.27
CA ASN A 401 11.76 63.88 -21.30
C ASN A 401 13.23 64.25 -21.48
N VAL A 402 13.93 64.54 -20.38
CA VAL A 402 15.36 64.87 -20.41
C VAL A 402 16.21 63.65 -20.79
N SER A 403 15.76 62.43 -20.43
CA SER A 403 16.44 61.17 -20.76
C SER A 403 16.64 60.95 -22.25
N ASP A 404 15.72 61.45 -23.08
CA ASP A 404 15.75 61.29 -24.53
C ASP A 404 16.89 62.10 -25.18
N TYR A 405 17.46 63.05 -24.43
CA TYR A 405 18.54 63.94 -24.84
C TYR A 405 19.87 63.67 -24.13
N ILE A 406 20.00 62.57 -23.37
CA ILE A 406 21.29 62.23 -22.74
C ILE A 406 22.21 61.59 -23.79
N ASP A 407 23.17 62.37 -24.28
CA ASP A 407 24.20 61.92 -25.23
C ASP A 407 25.58 62.49 -24.84
N PRO A 408 26.64 61.66 -24.71
CA PRO A 408 28.00 62.13 -24.37
C PRO A 408 28.56 63.20 -25.31
N GLU A 409 28.09 63.25 -26.56
CA GLU A 409 28.57 64.18 -27.58
C GLU A 409 27.54 65.27 -27.92
N ILE A 410 26.55 65.50 -27.05
CA ILE A 410 25.44 66.41 -27.35
C ILE A 410 25.90 67.82 -27.74
N PHE A 411 26.95 68.34 -27.10
CA PHE A 411 27.50 69.66 -27.42
C PHE A 411 28.08 69.73 -28.84
N LYS A 412 28.74 68.66 -29.34
CA LYS A 412 29.25 68.64 -30.72
C LYS A 412 28.12 68.66 -31.74
N ARG A 413 27.01 67.97 -31.43
CA ARG A 413 25.81 67.97 -32.29
C ARG A 413 25.10 69.31 -32.26
N LEU A 414 25.08 69.97 -31.10
CA LEU A 414 24.56 71.32 -30.95
C LEU A 414 25.38 72.31 -31.79
N ASP A 415 26.71 72.28 -31.69
CA ASP A 415 27.60 73.16 -32.47
C ASP A 415 27.40 73.00 -33.99
N ALA A 416 27.19 71.76 -34.46
CA ALA A 416 26.91 71.49 -35.88
C ALA A 416 25.55 72.04 -36.33
N LEU A 417 24.53 71.95 -35.47
CA LEU A 417 23.21 72.54 -35.70
C LEU A 417 23.27 74.07 -35.71
N GLU A 418 24.01 74.68 -34.79
CA GLU A 418 24.20 76.13 -34.74
C GLU A 418 24.94 76.63 -36.00
N GLN A 419 25.93 75.88 -36.50
CA GLN A 419 26.61 76.18 -37.78
C GLN A 419 25.72 76.00 -39.02
N GLU A 420 24.67 75.18 -38.94
CA GLU A 420 23.65 75.07 -40.00
C GLU A 420 22.62 76.22 -39.93
N GLU A 421 22.46 76.87 -38.78
CA GLU A 421 21.58 78.02 -38.58
C GLU A 421 22.25 79.39 -38.90
N GLU A 422 23.58 79.50 -38.81
CA GLU A 422 24.39 80.65 -39.27
C GLU A 422 24.62 80.68 -40.80
#